data_AF-A0A024FVG0-F1
#
_entry.id   AF-A0A024FVG0-F1
#
_cell.length_a   1.000
_cell.length_b   1.000
_cell.length_c   1.000
_cell.angle_alpha   90.00
_cell.angle_beta   90.00
_cell.angle_gamma   90.00
#
_symmetry.space_group_name_H-M   'P 1'
#
loop_
_entity.id
_entity.type
_entity.pdbx_description
1 polymer ?
#
loop_
_entity_poly.entity_id
_entity_poly.type
_entity_poly.pdbx_seq_one_letter_code
_entity_poly.pdbx_strand_id
1 'polypeptide(L)'
;MRCERLCTLRFPKVKMNAPNRSDSYTLPDGAQKVTYEKDTKIPNAGKFTILREDHTIGNLIRMQSLRDPNVTFSGYRHPHPLNYDIVVRIQTNDASSPVEALANCLDDLSTVFDELVKKFRRLTGNSKDAGNAFS
;
A
#
# COMPACT_ATOMS: atom_id res chain seq x y z
N MET A 1 24.08 44.08 -42.66
CA MET A 1 22.95 43.44 -41.96
C MET A 1 23.26 41.97 -41.75
N ARG A 2 23.89 41.59 -40.62
CA ARG A 2 24.04 40.19 -40.20
C ARG A 2 23.73 40.13 -38.71
N CYS A 3 22.48 39.78 -38.40
CA CYS A 3 22.04 39.52 -37.03
C CYS A 3 21.51 38.09 -36.98
N GLU A 4 22.42 37.12 -37.07
CA GLU A 4 22.15 35.70 -36.81
C GLU A 4 23.38 35.12 -36.13
N ARG A 5 23.49 35.31 -34.81
CA ARG A 5 24.32 34.51 -33.92
C ARG A 5 24.07 34.93 -32.49
N LEU A 6 23.91 33.93 -31.62
CA LEU A 6 23.85 33.97 -30.15
C LEU A 6 22.44 33.91 -29.54
N CYS A 7 21.74 32.78 -29.75
CA CYS A 7 20.86 32.25 -28.70
C CYS A 7 20.85 30.72 -28.72
N THR A 8 22.00 30.11 -28.43
CA THR A 8 22.08 28.71 -27.98
C THR A 8 22.69 28.68 -26.59
N LEU A 9 22.00 29.32 -25.64
CA LEU A 9 22.29 29.11 -24.22
C LEU A 9 21.88 27.68 -23.87
N ARG A 10 22.81 26.75 -24.04
CA ARG A 10 22.74 25.40 -23.49
C ARG A 10 22.79 25.56 -21.98
N PHE A 11 21.62 25.61 -21.34
CA PHE A 11 21.52 25.59 -19.89
C PHE A 11 22.35 24.41 -19.35
N PRO A 12 23.25 24.63 -18.38
CA PRO A 12 23.97 23.53 -17.77
C PRO A 12 22.95 22.56 -17.22
N LYS A 13 23.04 21.30 -17.62
CA LYS A 13 22.12 20.24 -17.20
C LYS A 13 22.31 20.06 -15.70
N VAL A 14 21.50 20.77 -14.91
CA VAL A 14 21.48 20.68 -13.45
C VAL A 14 21.31 19.20 -13.11
N LYS A 15 22.26 18.64 -12.36
CA LYS A 15 22.10 17.29 -11.80
C LYS A 15 20.89 17.33 -10.88
N MET A 16 19.77 16.83 -11.39
CA MET A 16 18.51 16.73 -10.69
C MET A 16 18.61 15.57 -9.69
N ASN A 17 18.44 15.87 -8.40
CA ASN A 17 18.41 14.87 -7.33
C ASN A 17 17.00 14.26 -7.16
N ALA A 18 16.18 14.27 -8.21
CA ALA A 18 14.86 13.69 -8.15
C ALA A 18 15.00 12.17 -8.27
N PRO A 19 14.42 11.38 -7.35
CA PRO A 19 14.37 9.94 -7.49
C PRO A 19 13.56 9.54 -8.73
N ASN A 20 13.80 8.33 -9.22
CA ASN A 20 13.03 7.85 -10.37
C ASN A 20 11.60 7.52 -9.91
N ARG A 21 10.62 7.77 -10.79
CA ARG A 21 9.21 7.46 -10.49
C ARG A 21 8.99 5.96 -10.21
N SER A 22 9.77 5.09 -10.84
CA SER A 22 9.74 3.64 -10.63
C SER A 22 10.07 3.23 -9.20
N ASP A 23 10.84 4.06 -8.49
CA ASP A 23 11.27 3.77 -7.13
C ASP A 23 10.09 3.83 -6.15
N SER A 24 8.91 4.33 -6.55
CA SER A 24 7.75 4.36 -5.66
C SER A 24 7.11 2.99 -5.44
N TYR A 25 7.10 2.13 -6.47
CA TYR A 25 6.45 0.81 -6.42
C TYR A 25 7.43 -0.36 -6.55
N THR A 26 8.64 -0.13 -7.07
CA THR A 26 9.63 -1.18 -7.26
C THR A 26 10.41 -1.42 -5.97
N LEU A 27 10.43 -2.67 -5.51
CA LEU A 27 11.26 -3.05 -4.38
C LEU A 27 12.72 -3.17 -4.84
N PRO A 28 13.69 -2.68 -4.05
CA PRO A 28 15.09 -2.93 -4.35
C PRO A 28 15.42 -4.41 -4.13
N ASP A 29 16.37 -4.92 -4.91
CA ASP A 29 16.77 -6.32 -4.89
C ASP A 29 17.25 -6.72 -3.47
N GLY A 30 16.54 -7.66 -2.84
CA GLY A 30 16.85 -8.17 -1.49
C GLY A 30 16.06 -7.56 -0.34
N ALA A 31 15.15 -6.59 -0.58
CA ALA A 31 14.28 -6.07 0.47
C ALA A 31 12.98 -6.87 0.63
N GLN A 32 12.56 -7.12 1.88
CA GLN A 32 11.28 -7.76 2.18
C GLN A 32 10.14 -6.73 2.16
N LYS A 33 9.03 -7.06 1.48
CA LYS A 33 7.86 -6.17 1.37
C LYS A 33 7.25 -5.80 2.71
N VAL A 34 7.15 -6.76 3.61
CA VAL A 34 6.52 -6.60 4.93
C VAL A 34 7.51 -7.06 5.99
N THR A 35 7.79 -6.20 6.95
CA THR A 35 8.57 -6.52 8.16
C THR A 35 7.67 -6.44 9.38
N TYR A 36 7.71 -7.46 10.24
CA TYR A 36 6.94 -7.52 11.48
C TYR A 36 7.84 -7.26 12.69
N GLU A 37 7.45 -6.29 13.51
CA GLU A 37 8.08 -5.98 14.78
C GLU A 37 7.02 -6.08 15.88
N LYS A 38 7.23 -6.94 16.88
CA LYS A 38 6.38 -6.98 18.07
C LYS A 38 6.69 -5.78 18.97
N ASP A 39 5.66 -5.08 19.42
CA ASP A 39 5.84 -3.98 20.37
C ASP A 39 6.00 -4.54 21.79
N THR A 40 6.94 -3.98 22.55
CA THR A 40 7.18 -4.34 23.96
C THR A 40 6.44 -3.44 24.94
N LYS A 41 5.93 -2.29 24.48
CA LYS A 41 5.28 -1.29 25.35
C LYS A 41 3.82 -1.59 25.63
N ILE A 42 3.13 -2.23 24.69
CA ILE A 42 1.70 -2.52 24.75
C ILE A 42 1.53 -4.04 24.56
N PRO A 43 0.77 -4.74 25.42
CA PRO A 43 0.51 -6.16 25.24
C PRO A 43 -0.26 -6.39 23.92
N ASN A 44 0.09 -7.49 23.24
CA ASN A 44 -0.57 -7.93 22.00
C ASN A 44 -0.64 -6.86 20.89
N ALA A 45 0.35 -5.97 20.84
CA ALA A 45 0.53 -5.01 19.76
C ALA A 45 1.62 -5.44 18.78
N GLY A 46 1.31 -5.34 17.50
CA GLY A 46 2.21 -5.59 16.37
C GLY A 46 2.38 -4.36 15.51
N LYS A 47 3.61 -4.11 15.07
CA LYS A 47 3.96 -3.07 14.10
C LYS A 47 4.39 -3.74 12.80
N PHE A 48 3.66 -3.44 11.73
CA PHE A 48 3.94 -3.90 10.38
C PHE A 48 4.49 -2.74 9.56
N THR A 49 5.70 -2.90 9.04
CA THR A 49 6.31 -1.95 8.11
C THR A 49 6.18 -2.51 6.71
N ILE A 50 5.40 -1.84 5.87
CA ILE A 50 5.16 -2.21 4.48
C ILE A 50 5.93 -1.23 3.60
N LEU A 51 6.85 -1.75 2.81
CA LEU A 51 7.69 -0.96 1.91
C LEU A 51 7.00 -0.74 0.58
N ARG A 52 7.26 0.41 -0.06
CA ARG A 52 6.74 0.79 -1.38
C ARG A 52 5.21 0.72 -1.46
N GLU A 53 4.52 1.26 -0.45
CA GLU A 53 3.07 1.34 -0.40
C GLU A 53 2.59 2.69 0.11
N ASP A 54 1.35 3.03 -0.28
CA ASP A 54 0.71 4.32 -0.03
C ASP A 54 -0.57 4.20 0.81
N HIS A 55 -1.14 5.37 1.14
CA HIS A 55 -2.38 5.52 1.91
C HIS A 55 -3.53 4.65 1.39
N THR A 56 -3.47 4.23 0.13
CA THR A 56 -4.39 3.28 -0.50
C THR A 56 -4.54 2.00 0.34
N ILE A 57 -3.46 1.26 0.56
CA ILE A 57 -3.48 0.02 1.35
C ILE A 57 -3.56 0.32 2.84
N GLY A 58 -2.84 1.35 3.32
CA GLY A 58 -2.83 1.69 4.74
C GLY A 58 -4.22 2.01 5.29
N ASN A 59 -4.99 2.84 4.58
CA ASN A 59 -6.36 3.18 4.98
C ASN A 59 -7.31 1.98 4.84
N LEU A 60 -7.13 1.17 3.81
CA LEU A 60 -7.96 0.00 3.56
C LEU A 60 -7.85 -1.03 4.69
N ILE A 61 -6.62 -1.39 5.06
CA ILE A 61 -6.35 -2.30 6.18
C ILE A 61 -6.90 -1.71 7.47
N ARG A 62 -6.65 -0.42 7.75
CA ARG A 62 -7.18 0.24 8.95
C ARG A 62 -8.70 0.10 9.06
N MET A 63 -9.43 0.39 7.98
CA MET A 63 -10.90 0.34 7.98
C MET A 63 -11.43 -1.07 8.13
N GLN A 64 -10.78 -2.06 7.52
CA GLN A 64 -11.22 -3.46 7.58
C GLN A 64 -10.87 -4.09 8.94
N SER A 65 -9.67 -3.84 9.48
CA SER A 65 -9.29 -4.39 10.79
C SER A 65 -10.16 -3.85 11.92
N LEU A 66 -10.64 -2.60 11.85
CA LEU A 66 -11.56 -2.04 12.86
C LEU A 66 -12.97 -2.63 12.80
N ARG A 67 -13.33 -3.41 11.77
CA ARG A 67 -14.62 -4.12 11.71
C ARG A 67 -14.62 -5.38 12.56
N ASP A 68 -13.45 -5.96 12.83
CA ASP A 68 -13.32 -7.16 13.65
C ASP A 68 -13.38 -6.77 15.15
N PRO A 69 -14.32 -7.33 15.95
CA PRO A 69 -14.40 -7.07 17.38
C PRO A 69 -13.17 -7.55 18.18
N ASN A 70 -12.34 -8.43 17.60
CA ASN A 70 -11.13 -8.93 18.25
C ASN A 70 -9.97 -7.92 18.22
N VAL A 71 -10.07 -6.89 17.38
CA VAL A 71 -9.07 -5.83 17.22
C VAL A 71 -9.46 -4.62 18.08
N THR A 72 -8.66 -4.32 19.09
CA THR A 72 -8.88 -3.16 19.97
C THR A 72 -8.47 -1.85 19.29
N PHE A 73 -7.37 -1.88 18.54
CA PHE A 73 -6.84 -0.69 17.88
C PHE A 73 -6.19 -1.05 16.55
N SER A 74 -6.52 -0.29 15.52
CA SER A 74 -5.80 -0.31 14.24
C SER A 74 -5.58 1.12 13.75
N GLY A 75 -4.33 1.42 13.41
CA GLY A 75 -3.93 2.71 12.88
C GLY A 75 -2.70 2.59 12.00
N TYR A 76 -2.60 3.44 11.00
CA TYR A 76 -1.41 3.51 10.16
C TYR A 76 -0.87 4.94 10.14
N ARG A 77 0.41 5.07 9.89
CA ARG A 77 1.05 6.35 9.65
C ARG A 77 2.02 6.25 8.48
N HIS A 78 2.10 7.33 7.75
CA HIS A 78 3.13 7.55 6.74
C HIS A 78 4.19 8.48 7.36
N PRO A 79 5.42 7.99 7.64
CA PRO A 79 6.39 8.73 8.43
C PRO A 79 6.93 9.96 7.69
N HIS A 80 7.09 9.88 6.37
CA HIS A 80 7.56 11.00 5.56
C HIS A 80 7.10 10.87 4.10
N PRO A 81 6.54 11.92 3.47
CA PRO A 81 5.98 11.86 2.11
C PRO A 81 6.96 11.45 1.00
N LEU A 82 8.27 11.63 1.21
CA LEU A 82 9.29 11.28 0.20
C LEU A 82 9.68 9.80 0.23
N ASN A 83 9.34 9.08 1.30
CA ASN A 83 9.67 7.67 1.45
C ASN A 83 8.39 6.87 1.43
N TYR A 84 8.22 6.00 0.45
CA TYR A 84 7.01 5.20 0.22
C TYR A 84 6.86 4.04 1.21
N ASP A 85 7.02 4.29 2.51
CA ASP A 85 6.90 3.28 3.55
C ASP A 85 5.69 3.59 4.43
N ILE A 86 4.96 2.54 4.80
CA ILE A 86 3.82 2.65 5.69
C ILE A 86 4.04 1.79 6.92
N VAL A 87 3.75 2.38 8.06
CA VAL A 87 3.78 1.69 9.34
C VAL A 87 2.35 1.52 9.81
N VAL A 88 1.87 0.28 9.80
CA VAL A 88 0.58 -0.13 10.37
C VAL A 88 0.82 -0.66 11.77
N ARG A 89 0.00 -0.24 12.73
CA ARG A 89 -0.01 -0.76 14.11
C ARG A 89 -1.37 -1.37 14.38
N ILE A 90 -1.34 -2.62 14.84
CA ILE A 90 -2.53 -3.40 15.18
C ILE A 90 -2.36 -3.87 16.62
N GLN A 91 -3.40 -3.69 17.41
CA GLN A 91 -3.52 -4.22 18.76
C GLN A 91 -4.75 -5.10 18.81
N THR A 92 -4.56 -6.32 19.27
CA THR A 92 -5.63 -7.30 19.46
C THR A 92 -5.89 -7.53 20.94
N ASN A 93 -7.06 -8.10 21.22
CA ASN A 93 -7.36 -8.68 22.52
C ASN A 93 -6.51 -9.95 22.76
N ASP A 94 -6.49 -10.45 24.00
CA ASP A 94 -5.70 -11.64 24.39
C ASP A 94 -6.10 -12.96 23.69
N ALA A 95 -7.23 -12.96 22.97
CA ALA A 95 -7.76 -14.11 22.25
C ALA A 95 -7.15 -14.31 20.85
N SER A 96 -6.49 -13.31 20.25
CA SER A 96 -5.99 -13.38 18.88
C SER A 96 -4.62 -12.72 18.72
N SER A 97 -3.77 -13.28 17.86
CA SER A 97 -2.49 -12.64 17.55
C SER A 97 -2.67 -11.52 16.52
N PRO A 98 -1.88 -10.43 16.57
CA PRO A 98 -1.98 -9.34 15.59
C PRO A 98 -1.62 -9.78 14.16
N VAL A 99 -0.88 -10.88 14.01
CA VAL A 99 -0.55 -11.47 12.71
C VAL A 99 -1.76 -12.19 12.12
N GLU A 100 -2.45 -12.99 12.92
CA GLU A 100 -3.69 -13.67 12.49
C GLU A 100 -4.80 -12.66 12.19
N ALA A 101 -4.96 -11.63 13.03
CA ALA A 101 -5.95 -10.58 12.78
C ALA A 101 -5.70 -9.86 11.45
N LEU A 102 -4.44 -9.62 11.09
CA LEU A 102 -4.08 -9.06 9.79
C LEU A 102 -4.37 -10.02 8.64
N ALA A 103 -4.08 -11.32 8.80
CA ALA A 103 -4.36 -12.33 7.78
C ALA A 103 -5.87 -12.45 7.51
N ASN A 104 -6.68 -12.59 8.57
CA ASN A 104 -8.14 -12.65 8.46
C ASN A 104 -8.71 -11.40 7.78
N CYS A 105 -8.19 -10.22 8.16
CA CYS A 105 -8.57 -8.96 7.54
C CYS A 105 -8.30 -8.92 6.02
N LEU A 106 -7.21 -9.55 5.54
CA LEU A 106 -6.89 -9.61 4.12
C LEU A 106 -7.76 -10.61 3.36
N ASP A 107 -8.09 -11.75 3.98
CA ASP A 107 -9.00 -12.75 3.39
C ASP A 107 -10.42 -12.21 3.24
N ASP A 108 -10.92 -11.51 4.26
CA ASP A 108 -12.22 -10.83 4.22
C ASP A 108 -12.27 -9.79 3.10
N LEU A 109 -11.19 -9.01 2.98
CA LEU A 109 -11.09 -7.97 1.97
C LEU A 109 -11.09 -8.54 0.54
N SER A 110 -10.38 -9.65 0.32
CA SER A 110 -10.40 -10.38 -0.96
C SER A 110 -11.82 -10.85 -1.30
N THR A 111 -12.53 -11.40 -0.32
CA THR A 111 -13.92 -11.85 -0.50
C THR A 111 -14.86 -10.69 -0.88
N VAL A 112 -14.71 -9.54 -0.22
CA VAL A 112 -15.49 -8.32 -0.53
C VAL A 112 -15.22 -7.84 -1.96
N PHE A 113 -13.96 -7.85 -2.40
CA PHE A 113 -13.62 -7.47 -3.76
C PHE A 113 -14.20 -8.43 -4.81
N ASP A 114 -14.16 -9.73 -4.57
CA ASP A 114 -14.76 -10.71 -5.45
C ASP A 114 -16.27 -10.51 -5.60
N GLU A 115 -16.97 -10.25 -4.50
CA GLU A 115 -18.38 -9.91 -4.54
C GLU A 115 -18.66 -8.61 -5.31
N LEU A 116 -17.84 -7.59 -5.09
CA LEU A 116 -17.97 -6.30 -5.77
C LEU A 116 -17.79 -6.47 -7.28
N VAL A 117 -16.78 -7.24 -7.71
CA VAL A 117 -16.53 -7.55 -9.12
C VAL A 117 -17.70 -8.34 -9.71
N LYS A 118 -18.22 -9.36 -9.01
CA LYS A 118 -19.39 -10.14 -9.46
C LYS A 118 -20.63 -9.27 -9.63
N LYS A 119 -20.94 -8.43 -8.63
CA LYS A 119 -22.09 -7.51 -8.65
C LYS A 119 -21.95 -6.48 -9.76
N PHE A 120 -20.75 -5.90 -9.92
CA PHE A 120 -20.46 -4.94 -10.97
C PHE A 120 -20.66 -5.55 -12.37
N ARG A 121 -20.06 -6.72 -12.64
CA ARG A 121 -20.21 -7.44 -13.93
C ARG A 121 -21.66 -7.80 -14.24
N ARG A 122 -22.44 -8.20 -13.23
CA ARG A 122 -23.87 -8.49 -13.39
C ARG A 122 -24.66 -7.26 -13.83
N LEU A 123 -24.35 -6.08 -13.27
CA LEU A 123 -25.07 -4.84 -13.54
C LEU A 123 -24.64 -4.18 -14.86
N THR A 124 -23.37 -4.25 -15.22
CA THR A 124 -22.84 -3.67 -16.46
C THR A 124 -23.10 -4.53 -17.70
N GLY A 125 -23.65 -5.74 -17.55
CA GLY A 125 -24.18 -6.52 -18.66
C GLY A 125 -23.15 -6.89 -19.74
N ASN A 126 -21.86 -6.92 -19.40
CA ASN A 126 -20.80 -7.29 -20.34
C ASN A 126 -20.89 -8.78 -20.69
N SER A 127 -21.66 -9.05 -21.75
CA SER A 127 -21.91 -10.33 -22.39
C SER A 127 -20.69 -10.91 -23.14
N LYS A 128 -19.49 -10.35 -22.96
CA LYS A 128 -18.28 -10.71 -23.73
C LYS A 128 -17.05 -11.12 -22.92
N ASP A 129 -17.07 -11.00 -21.59
CA ASP A 129 -15.87 -11.22 -20.76
C ASP A 129 -15.81 -12.63 -20.13
N ALA A 130 -16.25 -13.66 -20.86
CA ALA A 130 -16.16 -15.06 -20.42
C ALA A 130 -14.72 -15.65 -20.52
N GLY A 131 -13.72 -14.83 -20.86
CA GLY A 131 -12.39 -15.32 -21.25
C GLY A 131 -11.23 -14.49 -20.69
N ASN A 132 -11.21 -14.20 -19.39
CA ASN A 132 -9.95 -14.16 -18.64
C ASN A 132 -10.23 -14.27 -17.14
N ALA A 133 -10.48 -15.50 -16.67
CA ALA A 133 -10.33 -15.81 -15.27
C ALA A 133 -8.83 -15.92 -15.00
N PHE A 134 -8.33 -14.98 -14.21
CA PHE A 134 -6.94 -14.79 -13.82
C PHE A 134 -6.32 -16.13 -13.36
N SER A 135 -5.38 -16.66 -14.16
CA SER A 135 -4.43 -17.71 -13.80
C SER A 135 -3.21 -17.13 -13.12
#